data_AF-A0A1H1TN75-F1
#
_entry.id   AF-A0A1H1TN75-F1
#
_cell.length_a   1.000
_cell.length_b   1.000
_cell.length_c   1.000
_cell.angle_alpha   90.00
_cell.angle_beta   90.00
_cell.angle_gamma   90.00
#
_symmetry.space_group_name_H-M   'P 1'
#
loop_
_entity.id
_entity.type
_entity.pdbx_description
1 polymer ?
#
loop_
_entity_poly.entity_id
_entity_poly.type
_entity_poly.pdbx_seq_one_letter_code
_entity_poly.pdbx_strand_id
1 'polypeptide(L)'
;MNAVVAEPRVEEIAEKGESFVALTASQAARLQELRFCRVSPTTDLDIWRVTEVTRVGVVAIDDVRLIVRPKTPLRSLIFMASYSGLQAEVDDASFSFEADQDLPAALASALLRAVGEATGRGLLKGYVSVEETRTVIRGRWDIARQLKVRPGIPVPVELTYDDYTEDVPENRILKAALRALVRLDQLPGRVVDKLGPLLGLFSEVSDLRATGPVMLPAESRLNAHYQPALRLARWVLEATSWAHAEGASSGSAFLLNVAKMYEDFVGRVLQATLHPEGFDVDLQMSDWRLDTDGKVRMRPDIVISRGGRVITVADTKYKVWGESDGSPPNVDVYQALAYAVTAGVREVHLLYVSGDVGPRRYEIAATGTTVVAHAVDIGGEPGALVSRVMELGASLVPAVVLPPGVGIDR
;
A
#
# COMPACT_ATOMS: atom_id res chain seq x y z
N MET A 1 -27.83 -2.11 35.91
CA MET A 1 -28.44 -1.33 34.82
C MET A 1 -27.57 -1.55 33.59
N ASN A 2 -27.99 -2.47 32.71
CA ASN A 2 -27.34 -2.62 31.41
C ASN A 2 -27.73 -1.40 30.59
N ALA A 3 -26.79 -0.48 30.38
CA ALA A 3 -26.96 0.53 29.35
C ALA A 3 -27.09 -0.21 28.02
N VAL A 4 -28.28 -0.17 27.43
CA VAL A 4 -28.47 -0.55 26.04
C VAL A 4 -27.64 0.45 25.26
N VAL A 5 -26.45 0.03 24.83
CA VAL A 5 -25.64 0.82 23.89
C VAL A 5 -26.46 0.86 22.62
N ALA A 6 -27.03 2.03 22.31
CA ALA A 6 -27.74 2.23 21.07
C ALA A 6 -26.81 1.87 19.91
N GLU A 7 -27.30 1.08 18.95
CA GLU A 7 -26.52 0.76 17.77
C GLU A 7 -26.16 2.06 17.04
N PRO A 8 -24.90 2.24 16.63
CA PRO A 8 -24.48 3.46 15.95
C PRO A 8 -25.25 3.63 14.64
N ARG A 9 -25.66 4.87 14.33
CA ARG A 9 -26.29 5.18 13.04
C ARG A 9 -25.28 4.94 11.92
N VAL A 10 -25.65 4.13 10.93
CA VAL A 10 -24.79 3.83 9.79
C VAL A 10 -25.15 4.74 8.62
N GLU A 11 -24.13 5.38 8.03
CA GLU A 11 -24.24 6.23 6.85
C GLU A 11 -23.26 5.70 5.79
N GLU A 12 -23.73 5.51 4.56
CA GLU A 12 -22.87 5.07 3.46
C GLU A 12 -22.41 6.27 2.61
N ILE A 13 -21.11 6.27 2.27
CA ILE A 13 -20.49 7.27 1.41
C ILE A 13 -20.00 6.57 0.15
N ALA A 14 -20.42 7.08 -1.01
CA ALA A 14 -19.94 6.60 -2.29
C ALA A 14 -18.48 7.00 -2.51
N GLU A 15 -17.65 6.06 -2.98
CA GLU A 15 -16.26 6.33 -3.36
C GLU A 15 -16.13 7.27 -4.58
N LYS A 16 -17.21 7.50 -5.35
CA LYS A 16 -17.24 8.43 -6.49
C LYS A 16 -18.55 9.19 -6.50
N GLY A 17 -18.47 10.43 -6.97
CA GLY A 17 -19.62 11.32 -7.07
C GLY A 17 -19.83 12.07 -5.76
N GLU A 18 -21.10 12.30 -5.45
CA GLU A 18 -21.52 13.01 -4.25
C GLU A 18 -22.35 12.07 -3.36
N SER A 19 -22.21 12.22 -2.06
CA SER A 19 -23.06 11.56 -1.06
C SER A 19 -23.65 12.60 -0.14
N PHE A 20 -24.87 12.37 0.31
CA PHE A 20 -25.59 13.24 1.24
C PHE A 20 -25.82 12.45 2.51
N VAL A 21 -25.18 12.87 3.60
CA VAL A 21 -25.17 12.15 4.88
C VAL A 21 -25.72 13.02 5.98
N ALA A 22 -26.48 12.42 6.91
CA ALA A 22 -26.97 13.13 8.08
C ALA A 22 -25.85 13.23 9.11
N LEU A 23 -25.42 14.45 9.45
CA LEU A 23 -24.36 14.74 10.43
C LEU A 23 -24.65 16.05 11.14
N THR A 24 -24.39 16.09 12.45
CA THR A 24 -24.31 17.37 13.17
C THR A 24 -23.11 18.20 12.67
N ALA A 25 -23.14 19.51 12.89
CA ALA A 25 -22.00 20.37 12.52
C ALA A 25 -20.67 19.93 13.16
N SER A 26 -20.70 19.41 14.39
CA SER A 26 -19.52 18.86 15.07
C SER A 26 -18.99 17.60 14.37
N GLN A 27 -19.89 16.67 13.99
CA GLN A 27 -19.52 15.46 13.27
C GLN A 27 -18.96 15.78 11.87
N ALA A 28 -19.56 16.73 11.15
CA ALA A 28 -19.08 17.17 9.85
C ALA A 28 -17.69 17.82 9.92
N ALA A 29 -17.43 18.65 10.94
CA ALA A 29 -16.11 19.23 11.16
C ALA A 29 -15.04 18.16 11.41
N ARG A 30 -15.34 17.17 12.28
CA ARG A 30 -14.43 16.04 12.55
C ARG A 30 -14.20 15.16 11.33
N LEU A 31 -15.22 14.94 10.50
CA LEU A 31 -15.07 14.23 9.23
C LEU A 31 -14.11 14.96 8.28
N GLN A 32 -14.25 16.29 8.20
CA GLN A 32 -13.38 17.15 7.38
C GLN A 32 -11.92 17.16 7.87
N GLU A 33 -11.68 17.06 9.18
CA GLU A 33 -10.34 16.96 9.79
C GLU A 33 -9.58 15.70 9.36
N LEU A 34 -10.30 14.61 9.04
CA LEU A 34 -9.68 13.37 8.55
C LEU A 34 -9.12 13.48 7.12
N ARG A 35 -9.46 14.56 6.39
CA ARG A 35 -8.86 14.93 5.09
C ARG A 35 -8.87 13.86 3.99
N PHE A 36 -9.75 12.86 4.09
CA PHE A 36 -9.92 11.87 3.03
C PHE A 36 -11.07 12.21 2.08
N CYS A 37 -11.89 13.20 2.42
CA CYS A 37 -12.99 13.70 1.61
C CYS A 37 -13.19 15.21 1.83
N ARG A 38 -13.98 15.83 0.97
CA ARG A 38 -14.49 17.18 1.14
C ARG A 38 -15.90 17.11 1.72
N VAL A 39 -16.15 17.87 2.76
CA VAL A 39 -17.45 17.99 3.44
C VAL A 39 -17.95 19.42 3.26
N SER A 40 -19.18 19.58 2.78
CA SER A 40 -19.77 20.90 2.51
C SER A 40 -21.24 20.95 2.95
N PRO A 41 -21.72 22.08 3.48
CA PRO A 41 -23.10 22.20 3.93
C PRO A 41 -24.06 22.15 2.73
N THR A 42 -25.28 21.68 2.98
CA THR A 42 -26.39 21.75 2.01
C THR A 42 -27.44 22.78 2.44
N THR A 43 -28.53 22.89 1.68
CA THR A 43 -29.69 23.69 2.08
C THR A 43 -30.51 23.04 3.19
N ASP A 44 -30.39 21.72 3.37
CA ASP A 44 -31.11 20.96 4.38
C ASP A 44 -30.31 20.92 5.68
N LEU A 45 -30.98 21.20 6.80
CA LEU A 45 -30.36 21.17 8.12
C LEU A 45 -29.84 19.77 8.43
N ASP A 46 -28.62 19.70 8.98
CA ASP A 46 -27.91 18.48 9.34
C ASP A 46 -27.66 17.49 8.18
N ILE A 47 -27.86 17.91 6.94
CA ILE A 47 -27.45 17.15 5.75
C ILE A 47 -26.19 17.78 5.16
N TRP A 48 -25.15 16.97 5.05
CA TRP A 48 -23.86 17.38 4.52
C TRP A 48 -23.55 16.65 3.24
N ARG A 49 -23.03 17.39 2.26
CA ARG A 49 -22.56 16.84 0.99
C ARG A 49 -21.09 16.45 1.13
N VAL A 50 -20.79 15.19 0.87
CA VAL A 50 -19.45 14.61 0.85
C VAL A 50 -19.03 14.35 -0.60
N THR A 51 -17.85 14.84 -0.98
CA THR A 51 -17.25 14.67 -2.31
C THR A 51 -15.74 14.42 -2.22
N GLU A 52 -15.06 14.24 -3.35
CA GLU A 52 -13.58 14.13 -3.43
C GLU A 52 -13.01 13.04 -2.49
N VAL A 53 -13.69 11.89 -2.40
CA VAL A 53 -13.27 10.76 -1.56
C VAL A 53 -11.99 10.13 -2.12
N THR A 54 -10.95 10.04 -1.29
CA THR A 54 -9.61 9.54 -1.66
C THR A 54 -9.24 8.23 -0.98
N ARG A 55 -9.99 7.81 0.05
CA ARG A 55 -9.75 6.58 0.82
C ARG A 55 -11.05 5.86 1.09
N VAL A 56 -10.95 4.54 1.26
CA VAL A 56 -12.08 3.65 1.55
C VAL A 56 -11.96 3.03 2.95
N GLY A 57 -13.07 2.60 3.52
CA GLY A 57 -13.10 1.92 4.80
C GLY A 57 -14.16 2.48 5.73
N VAL A 58 -13.85 2.58 7.01
CA VAL A 58 -14.83 2.87 8.07
C VAL A 58 -14.33 3.98 8.97
N VAL A 59 -15.22 4.89 9.33
CA VAL A 59 -14.96 5.96 10.29
C VAL A 59 -16.08 5.99 11.33
N ALA A 60 -15.73 5.94 12.61
CA ALA A 60 -16.67 6.16 13.71
C ALA A 60 -16.46 7.56 14.32
N ILE A 61 -17.52 8.37 14.31
CA ILE A 61 -17.56 9.71 14.89
C ILE A 61 -18.78 9.79 15.81
N ASP A 62 -18.54 9.78 17.11
CA ASP A 62 -19.58 9.75 18.15
C ASP A 62 -20.52 8.54 17.97
N ASP A 63 -21.79 8.79 17.69
CA ASP A 63 -22.83 7.79 17.46
C ASP A 63 -23.02 7.42 15.99
N VAL A 64 -22.20 7.96 15.07
CA VAL A 64 -22.32 7.71 13.63
C VAL A 64 -21.14 6.88 13.11
N ARG A 65 -21.46 5.86 12.32
CA ARG A 65 -20.51 5.02 11.59
C ARG A 65 -20.65 5.30 10.09
N LEU A 66 -19.61 5.89 9.50
CA LEU A 66 -19.52 6.18 8.08
C LEU A 66 -18.78 5.03 7.37
N ILE A 67 -19.38 4.50 6.30
CA ILE A 67 -18.79 3.41 5.51
C ILE A 67 -18.56 3.88 4.08
N VAL A 68 -17.30 3.87 3.66
CA VAL A 68 -16.91 4.08 2.26
C VAL A 68 -16.59 2.72 1.65
N ARG A 69 -17.47 2.21 0.78
CA ARG A 69 -17.26 0.92 0.12
C ARG A 69 -16.36 1.06 -1.10
N PRO A 70 -15.37 0.19 -1.28
CA PRO A 70 -14.56 0.19 -2.49
C PRO A 70 -15.39 -0.24 -3.70
N LYS A 71 -15.11 0.35 -4.86
CA LYS A 71 -15.65 -0.13 -6.16
C LYS A 71 -15.05 -1.47 -6.59
N THR A 72 -13.91 -1.82 -6.00
CA THR A 72 -13.19 -3.07 -6.24
C THR A 72 -13.69 -4.16 -5.29
N PRO A 73 -13.89 -5.40 -5.78
CA PRO A 73 -14.19 -6.53 -4.90
C PRO A 73 -13.14 -6.68 -3.79
N LEU A 74 -13.58 -6.91 -2.55
CA LEU A 74 -12.68 -7.05 -1.39
C LEU A 74 -11.62 -8.12 -1.59
N ARG A 75 -11.97 -9.23 -2.25
CA ARG A 75 -11.01 -10.30 -2.59
C ARG A 75 -9.82 -9.78 -3.39
N SER A 76 -10.06 -8.92 -4.39
CA SER A 76 -9.02 -8.35 -5.23
C SER A 76 -8.16 -7.38 -4.44
N LEU A 77 -8.77 -6.58 -3.56
CA LEU A 77 -8.03 -5.69 -2.66
C LEU A 77 -7.09 -6.47 -1.74
N ILE A 78 -7.58 -7.51 -1.10
CA ILE A 78 -6.78 -8.32 -0.17
C ILE A 78 -5.65 -9.03 -0.91
N PHE A 79 -5.94 -9.54 -2.11
CA PHE A 79 -4.91 -10.12 -2.96
C PHE A 79 -3.83 -9.10 -3.30
N MET A 80 -4.19 -7.94 -3.85
CA MET A 80 -3.24 -6.84 -4.14
C MET A 80 -2.45 -6.41 -2.91
N ALA A 81 -3.11 -6.35 -1.75
CA ALA A 81 -2.50 -5.99 -0.47
C ALA A 81 -1.44 -7.01 -0.02
N SER A 82 -1.63 -8.29 -0.35
CA SER A 82 -0.76 -9.40 0.06
C SER A 82 0.31 -9.78 -0.96
N TYR A 83 0.17 -9.34 -2.22
CA TYR A 83 0.99 -9.79 -3.34
C TYR A 83 2.49 -9.51 -3.15
N SER A 84 3.32 -10.57 -3.23
CA SER A 84 4.77 -10.50 -2.97
C SER A 84 5.71 -10.93 -4.09
N GLY A 85 5.23 -11.30 -5.28
CA GLY A 85 6.10 -11.57 -6.43
C GLY A 85 6.91 -12.87 -6.40
N LEU A 86 6.85 -13.69 -5.32
CA LEU A 86 7.46 -15.01 -5.25
C LEU A 86 6.52 -16.04 -4.62
N GLN A 87 6.31 -17.16 -5.33
CA GLN A 87 5.74 -18.41 -4.80
C GLN A 87 4.48 -18.26 -3.93
N ALA A 88 3.62 -17.27 -4.21
CA ALA A 88 2.22 -17.46 -3.91
C ALA A 88 1.73 -18.48 -4.93
N GLU A 89 1.82 -19.77 -4.59
CA GLU A 89 0.75 -20.67 -5.03
C GLU A 89 -0.52 -19.95 -4.60
N VAL A 90 -1.16 -19.31 -5.58
CA VAL A 90 -2.45 -18.64 -5.39
C VAL A 90 -3.42 -19.78 -5.18
N ASP A 91 -3.43 -20.34 -3.98
CA ASP A 91 -4.44 -21.29 -3.60
C ASP A 91 -5.71 -20.47 -3.43
N ASP A 92 -6.62 -20.54 -4.41
CA ASP A 92 -7.90 -19.84 -4.35
C ASP A 92 -8.68 -20.17 -3.08
N ALA A 93 -8.45 -21.37 -2.49
CA ALA A 93 -9.05 -21.77 -1.21
C ALA A 93 -8.59 -20.87 -0.04
N SER A 94 -7.39 -20.30 -0.13
CA SER A 94 -6.86 -19.33 0.84
C SER A 94 -7.71 -18.06 0.88
N PHE A 95 -8.29 -17.63 -0.23
CA PHE A 95 -8.99 -16.34 -0.34
C PHE A 95 -10.52 -16.47 -0.29
N SER A 96 -11.06 -17.51 0.36
CA SER A 96 -12.51 -17.62 0.62
C SER A 96 -12.94 -16.56 1.65
N PHE A 97 -13.56 -15.48 1.15
CA PHE A 97 -14.16 -14.44 1.98
C PHE A 97 -15.69 -14.62 1.98
N GLU A 98 -16.29 -14.67 3.17
CA GLU A 98 -17.74 -14.58 3.31
C GLU A 98 -18.22 -13.19 2.85
N ALA A 99 -19.33 -13.16 2.10
CA ALA A 99 -19.90 -11.96 1.49
C ALA A 99 -20.34 -10.86 2.49
N ASP A 100 -20.34 -11.15 3.79
CA ASP A 100 -20.84 -10.29 4.87
C ASP A 100 -19.76 -9.48 5.62
N GLN A 101 -18.51 -9.46 5.16
CA GLN A 101 -17.44 -8.72 5.84
C GLN A 101 -17.26 -7.30 5.30
N ASP A 102 -17.20 -6.33 6.21
CA ASP A 102 -16.66 -5.01 5.90
C ASP A 102 -15.14 -5.08 5.64
N LEU A 103 -14.59 -4.04 5.00
CA LEU A 103 -13.17 -4.01 4.63
C LEU A 103 -12.22 -4.24 5.82
N PRO A 104 -12.42 -3.61 7.01
CA PRO A 104 -11.59 -3.89 8.18
C PRO A 104 -11.60 -5.36 8.59
N ALA A 105 -12.77 -6.00 8.68
CA ALA A 105 -12.87 -7.41 9.06
C ALA A 105 -12.20 -8.34 8.04
N ALA A 106 -12.36 -8.05 6.75
CA ALA A 106 -11.79 -8.86 5.68
C ALA A 106 -10.25 -8.78 5.67
N LEU A 107 -9.67 -7.57 5.80
CA LEU A 107 -8.21 -7.39 5.94
C LEU A 107 -7.68 -7.99 7.24
N ALA A 108 -8.40 -7.85 8.35
CA ALA A 108 -8.02 -8.46 9.62
C ALA A 108 -7.98 -9.99 9.50
N SER A 109 -9.03 -10.60 8.96
CA SER A 109 -9.09 -12.06 8.74
C SER A 109 -7.94 -12.55 7.85
N ALA A 110 -7.63 -11.83 6.77
CA ALA A 110 -6.51 -12.14 5.90
C ALA A 110 -5.16 -12.03 6.61
N LEU A 111 -4.95 -10.97 7.39
CA LEU A 111 -3.72 -10.79 8.17
C LEU A 111 -3.55 -11.91 9.20
N LEU A 112 -4.59 -12.25 9.97
CA LEU A 112 -4.50 -13.30 10.99
C LEU A 112 -4.15 -14.66 10.39
N ARG A 113 -4.73 -14.98 9.23
CA ARG A 113 -4.41 -16.19 8.49
C ARG A 113 -2.96 -16.19 8.00
N ALA A 114 -2.53 -15.11 7.34
CA ALA A 114 -1.15 -14.99 6.85
C ALA A 114 -0.12 -15.00 7.98
N VAL A 115 -0.42 -14.39 9.13
CA VAL A 115 0.44 -14.47 10.33
C VAL A 115 0.50 -15.89 10.85
N GLY A 116 -0.64 -16.58 10.97
CA GLY A 116 -0.67 -17.98 11.42
C GLY A 116 0.15 -18.91 10.52
N GLU A 117 0.07 -18.73 9.19
CA GLU A 117 0.88 -19.45 8.20
C GLU A 117 2.38 -19.12 8.35
N ALA A 118 2.73 -17.83 8.47
CA ALA A 118 4.12 -17.38 8.63
C ALA A 118 4.75 -17.87 9.94
N THR A 119 3.99 -17.90 11.03
CA THR A 119 4.48 -18.30 12.37
C THR A 119 4.25 -19.78 12.68
N GLY A 120 3.73 -20.57 11.73
CA GLY A 120 3.37 -21.97 11.97
C GLY A 120 4.54 -22.86 12.41
N ARG A 121 5.78 -22.44 12.16
CA ARG A 121 7.02 -23.12 12.58
C ARG A 121 7.78 -22.39 13.68
N GLY A 122 7.14 -21.42 14.34
CA GLY A 122 7.76 -20.49 15.28
C GLY A 122 8.05 -19.12 14.67
N LEU A 123 8.45 -18.18 15.52
CA LEU A 123 8.82 -16.83 15.10
C LEU A 123 10.14 -16.83 14.32
N LEU A 124 10.22 -15.92 13.34
CA LEU A 124 11.45 -15.69 12.60
C LEU A 124 12.52 -15.20 13.58
N LYS A 125 13.69 -15.83 13.52
CA LYS A 125 14.89 -15.39 14.24
C LYS A 125 15.87 -14.77 13.26
N GLY A 126 16.55 -13.72 13.70
CA GLY A 126 17.54 -13.02 12.91
C GLY A 126 18.58 -12.36 13.80
N TYR A 127 19.69 -11.99 13.17
CA TYR A 127 20.72 -11.19 13.82
C TYR A 127 20.31 -9.72 13.81
N VAL A 128 20.25 -9.12 15.00
CA VAL A 128 20.00 -7.69 15.17
C VAL A 128 21.21 -7.08 15.85
N SER A 129 21.80 -6.03 15.26
CA SER A 129 22.89 -5.31 15.90
C SER A 129 22.36 -4.50 17.09
N VAL A 130 22.83 -4.86 18.28
CA VAL A 130 22.49 -4.23 19.54
C VAL A 130 23.64 -3.33 19.97
N GLU A 131 23.33 -2.07 20.25
CA GLU A 131 24.25 -1.15 20.91
C GLU A 131 23.91 -1.05 22.40
N GLU A 132 24.83 -1.45 23.27
CA GLU A 132 24.59 -1.57 24.70
C GLU A 132 25.71 -0.94 25.53
N THR A 133 25.36 -0.39 26.69
CA THR A 133 26.32 0.17 27.65
C THR A 133 26.42 -0.76 28.87
N ARG A 134 27.55 -1.46 29.06
CA ARG A 134 27.73 -2.41 30.18
C ARG A 134 29.09 -2.27 30.85
N THR A 135 29.20 -2.75 32.09
CA THR A 135 30.47 -2.81 32.84
C THR A 135 31.34 -4.00 32.44
N VAL A 136 30.79 -4.98 31.72
CA VAL A 136 31.48 -6.17 31.24
C VAL A 136 31.48 -6.18 29.72
N ILE A 137 32.63 -6.45 29.11
CA ILE A 137 32.79 -6.49 27.66
C ILE A 137 32.21 -7.81 27.12
N ARG A 138 31.17 -7.72 26.30
CA ARG A 138 30.63 -8.82 25.49
C ARG A 138 30.34 -8.29 24.08
N GLY A 139 31.08 -8.79 23.09
CA GLY A 139 31.03 -8.28 21.72
C GLY A 139 32.14 -7.29 21.40
N ARG A 140 31.88 -6.37 20.46
CA ARG A 140 32.86 -5.40 19.98
C ARG A 140 32.73 -4.08 20.76
N TRP A 141 33.85 -3.56 21.27
CA TRP A 141 33.88 -2.21 21.85
C TRP A 141 33.74 -1.15 20.75
N ASP A 142 32.70 -0.33 20.84
CA ASP A 142 32.55 0.87 20.02
C ASP A 142 33.32 2.04 20.67
N ILE A 143 34.60 2.12 20.35
CA ILE A 143 35.51 3.17 20.83
C ILE A 143 35.04 4.56 20.36
N ALA A 144 34.47 4.66 19.15
CA ALA A 144 34.01 5.93 18.62
C ALA A 144 32.81 6.46 19.43
N ARG A 145 31.83 5.59 19.72
CA ARG A 145 30.70 5.92 20.60
C ARG A 145 31.16 6.17 22.04
N GLN A 146 32.11 5.41 22.57
CA GLN A 146 32.70 5.65 23.90
C GLN A 146 33.26 7.06 24.02
N LEU A 147 34.12 7.47 23.08
CA LEU A 147 34.76 8.78 23.11
C LEU A 147 33.74 9.92 22.90
N LYS A 148 32.68 9.68 22.13
CA LYS A 148 31.62 10.65 21.87
C LYS A 148 30.68 10.84 23.06
N VAL A 149 30.20 9.76 23.67
CA VAL A 149 29.19 9.79 24.73
C VAL A 149 29.83 9.94 26.12
N ARG A 150 31.04 9.40 26.29
CA ARG A 150 31.72 9.26 27.59
C ARG A 150 33.23 9.58 27.51
N PRO A 151 33.61 10.80 27.10
CA PRO A 151 35.02 11.18 27.02
C PRO A 151 35.70 11.06 28.39
N GLY A 152 36.83 10.33 28.45
CA GLY A 152 37.62 10.14 29.67
C GLY A 152 37.03 9.18 30.71
N ILE A 153 35.84 8.61 30.48
CA ILE A 153 35.23 7.62 31.37
C ILE A 153 35.34 6.24 30.68
N PRO A 154 36.17 5.31 31.19
CA PRO A 154 36.39 4.02 30.55
C PRO A 154 35.28 2.99 30.80
N VAL A 155 34.47 3.16 31.85
CA VAL A 155 33.40 2.23 32.25
C VAL A 155 32.16 3.04 32.69
N PRO A 156 30.94 2.64 32.30
CA PRO A 156 30.60 1.49 31.46
C PRO A 156 31.07 1.65 30.01
N VAL A 157 31.31 0.50 29.38
CA VAL A 157 31.82 0.34 28.02
C VAL A 157 30.64 0.35 27.04
N GLU A 158 30.77 1.12 25.97
CA GLU A 158 29.85 1.12 24.83
C GLU A 158 30.20 -0.05 23.89
N LEU A 159 29.26 -0.98 23.73
CA LEU A 159 29.44 -2.23 22.99
C LEU A 159 28.47 -2.31 21.83
N THR A 160 28.90 -2.96 20.75
CA THR A 160 28.04 -3.39 19.64
C THR A 160 28.21 -4.89 19.43
N TYR A 161 27.12 -5.63 19.39
CA TYR A 161 27.12 -7.06 19.08
C TYR A 161 25.86 -7.46 18.33
N ASP A 162 25.95 -8.54 17.56
CA ASP A 162 24.78 -9.10 16.88
C ASP A 162 24.12 -10.15 17.77
N ASP A 163 22.86 -9.91 18.14
CA ASP A 163 22.06 -10.84 18.94
C ASP A 163 21.15 -11.69 18.04
N TYR A 164 21.08 -12.99 18.28
CA TYR A 164 20.21 -13.89 17.54
C TYR A 164 18.87 -14.03 18.27
N THR A 165 17.90 -13.22 17.86
CA THR A 165 16.66 -12.99 18.61
C THR A 165 15.43 -13.11 17.73
N GLU A 166 14.27 -13.30 18.35
CA GLU A 166 12.95 -13.17 17.73
C GLU A 166 12.53 -11.69 17.64
N ASP A 167 13.24 -10.78 18.29
CA ASP A 167 12.95 -9.35 18.28
C ASP A 167 13.47 -8.65 16.99
N VAL A 168 13.15 -9.24 15.84
CA VAL A 168 13.49 -8.76 14.50
C VAL A 168 12.42 -7.80 13.97
N PRO A 169 12.78 -6.89 13.03
CA PRO A 169 11.83 -5.94 12.44
C PRO A 169 10.54 -6.58 11.91
N GLU A 170 10.63 -7.75 11.27
CA GLU A 170 9.49 -8.49 10.74
C GLU A 170 8.45 -8.77 11.84
N ASN A 171 8.88 -9.36 12.95
CA ASN A 171 7.99 -9.71 14.06
C ASN A 171 7.43 -8.48 14.75
N ARG A 172 8.23 -7.40 14.89
CA ARG A 172 7.77 -6.13 15.46
C ARG A 172 6.65 -5.50 14.62
N ILE A 173 6.74 -5.57 13.29
CA ILE A 173 5.72 -5.07 12.37
C ILE A 173 4.43 -5.89 12.49
N LEU A 174 4.52 -7.22 12.51
CA LEU A 174 3.35 -8.08 12.69
C LEU A 174 2.67 -7.83 14.05
N LYS A 175 3.44 -7.76 15.14
CA LYS A 175 2.93 -7.41 16.48
C LYS A 175 2.21 -6.07 16.46
N ALA A 176 2.80 -5.05 15.84
CA ALA A 176 2.20 -3.72 15.74
C ALA A 176 0.86 -3.74 15.01
N ALA A 177 0.77 -4.46 13.89
CA ALA A 177 -0.48 -4.57 13.13
C ALA A 177 -1.57 -5.32 13.90
N LEU A 178 -1.24 -6.42 14.55
CA LEU A 178 -2.18 -7.15 15.43
C LEU A 178 -2.68 -6.26 16.57
N ARG A 179 -1.79 -5.49 17.21
CA ARG A 179 -2.19 -4.52 18.24
C ARG A 179 -3.05 -3.38 17.69
N ALA A 180 -2.84 -2.98 16.44
CA ALA A 180 -3.67 -1.99 15.79
C ALA A 180 -5.10 -2.49 15.56
N LEU A 181 -5.26 -3.76 15.17
CA LEU A 181 -6.58 -4.40 15.05
C LEU A 181 -7.32 -4.49 16.38
N VAL A 182 -6.63 -4.75 17.50
CA VAL A 182 -7.27 -4.76 18.83
C VAL A 182 -7.91 -3.41 19.20
N ARG A 183 -7.38 -2.30 18.65
CA ARG A 183 -7.93 -0.95 18.88
C ARG A 183 -9.09 -0.60 17.95
N LEU A 184 -9.42 -1.45 16.98
CA LEU A 184 -10.56 -1.24 16.11
C LEU A 184 -11.82 -1.72 16.82
N ASP A 185 -12.74 -0.79 17.03
CA ASP A 185 -14.08 -1.13 17.46
C ASP A 185 -14.81 -1.92 16.37
N GLN A 186 -15.74 -2.79 16.77
CA GLN A 186 -16.66 -3.49 15.86
C GLN A 186 -16.04 -4.53 14.93
N LEU A 187 -14.83 -5.04 15.21
CA LEU A 187 -14.38 -6.27 14.56
C LEU A 187 -15.28 -7.45 14.97
N PRO A 188 -15.61 -8.38 14.04
CA PRO A 188 -16.40 -9.56 14.38
C PRO A 188 -15.74 -10.38 15.49
N GLY A 189 -16.53 -10.93 16.43
CA GLY A 189 -16.01 -11.70 17.57
C GLY A 189 -15.03 -12.80 17.17
N ARG A 190 -15.33 -13.54 16.09
CA ARG A 190 -14.45 -14.55 15.49
C ARG A 190 -13.03 -14.07 15.12
N VAL A 191 -12.88 -12.78 14.78
CA VAL A 191 -11.59 -12.14 14.47
C VAL A 191 -10.89 -11.78 15.78
N VAL A 192 -11.64 -11.21 16.73
CA VAL A 192 -11.15 -10.83 18.06
C VAL A 192 -10.64 -12.04 18.84
N ASP A 193 -11.36 -13.16 18.80
CA ASP A 193 -11.00 -14.41 19.48
C ASP A 193 -9.65 -14.99 19.01
N LYS A 194 -9.27 -14.72 17.76
CA LYS A 194 -8.01 -15.15 17.17
C LYS A 194 -6.84 -14.18 17.44
N LEU A 195 -7.13 -12.90 17.74
CA LEU A 195 -6.10 -11.89 17.98
C LEU A 195 -5.29 -12.17 19.25
N GLY A 196 -5.97 -12.55 20.34
CA GLY A 196 -5.32 -12.79 21.64
C GLY A 196 -4.24 -13.86 21.61
N PRO A 197 -4.55 -15.10 21.14
CA PRO A 197 -3.56 -16.17 21.01
C PRO A 197 -2.37 -15.78 20.12
N LEU A 198 -2.61 -15.14 18.98
CA LEU A 198 -1.55 -14.69 18.09
C LEU A 198 -0.66 -13.63 18.76
N LEU A 199 -1.24 -12.64 19.45
CA LEU A 199 -0.47 -11.64 20.20
C LEU A 199 0.38 -12.25 21.32
N GLY A 200 -0.10 -13.33 21.95
CA GLY A 200 0.66 -14.09 22.94
C GLY A 200 1.97 -14.66 22.39
N LEU A 201 2.00 -15.07 21.11
CA LEU A 201 3.23 -15.54 20.44
C LEU A 201 4.30 -14.44 20.37
N PHE A 202 3.88 -13.17 20.24
CA PHE A 202 4.79 -12.01 20.16
C PHE A 202 5.04 -11.34 21.51
N SER A 203 4.83 -12.04 22.63
CA SER A 203 4.98 -11.47 23.98
C SER A 203 6.38 -10.89 24.24
N GLU A 204 7.42 -11.62 23.86
CA GLU A 204 8.84 -11.23 24.01
C GLU A 204 9.36 -10.29 22.91
N VAL A 205 8.54 -9.97 21.90
CA VAL A 205 8.92 -9.07 20.80
C VAL A 205 8.65 -7.63 21.22
N SER A 206 9.57 -6.71 20.98
CA SER A 206 9.42 -5.30 21.35
C SER A 206 8.32 -4.62 20.52
N ASP A 207 7.66 -3.62 21.11
CA ASP A 207 6.69 -2.80 20.36
C ASP A 207 7.41 -1.91 19.34
N LEU A 208 6.85 -1.81 18.13
CA LEU A 208 7.35 -0.91 17.09
C LEU A 208 7.03 0.55 17.47
N ARG A 209 8.07 1.35 17.74
CA ARG A 209 7.96 2.80 17.91
C ARG A 209 8.04 3.48 16.55
N ALA A 210 6.94 3.49 15.79
CA ALA A 210 6.89 4.19 14.51
C ALA A 210 6.41 5.63 14.69
N THR A 211 7.18 6.61 14.20
CA THR A 211 6.80 8.03 14.08
C THR A 211 6.53 8.43 12.61
N GLY A 212 6.32 7.45 11.73
CA GLY A 212 6.17 7.66 10.29
C GLY A 212 5.76 6.38 9.54
N PRO A 213 5.82 6.39 8.19
CA PRO A 213 5.44 5.25 7.36
C PRO A 213 6.24 3.99 7.72
N VAL A 214 5.56 2.85 7.75
CA VAL A 214 6.19 1.56 8.04
C VAL A 214 6.99 1.10 6.83
N MET A 215 8.31 1.02 6.99
CA MET A 215 9.21 0.45 6.01
C MET A 215 9.32 -1.06 6.21
N LEU A 216 9.02 -1.83 5.17
CA LEU A 216 9.17 -3.29 5.23
C LEU A 216 10.65 -3.68 5.11
N PRO A 217 11.11 -4.69 5.86
CA PRO A 217 12.44 -5.27 5.68
C PRO A 217 12.62 -5.77 4.25
N ALA A 218 13.88 -5.73 3.76
CA ALA A 218 14.21 -6.24 2.44
C ALA A 218 13.84 -7.71 2.31
N GLU A 219 13.32 -8.07 1.14
CA GLU A 219 12.89 -9.42 0.85
C GLU A 219 14.10 -10.34 0.73
N SER A 220 14.04 -11.47 1.40
CA SER A 220 15.10 -12.48 1.39
C SER A 220 14.48 -13.87 1.38
N ARG A 221 15.29 -14.86 1.00
CA ARG A 221 14.87 -16.28 1.09
C ARG A 221 14.46 -16.67 2.52
N LEU A 222 15.04 -16.02 3.53
CA LEU A 222 14.75 -16.30 4.93
C LEU A 222 13.37 -15.82 5.34
N ASN A 223 12.96 -14.61 4.91
CA ASN A 223 11.68 -14.01 5.27
C ASN A 223 10.60 -14.14 4.17
N ALA A 224 10.84 -14.92 3.11
CA ALA A 224 9.90 -15.09 2.00
C ALA A 224 8.48 -15.50 2.47
N HIS A 225 8.40 -16.45 3.40
CA HIS A 225 7.14 -16.91 4.00
C HIS A 225 6.43 -15.85 4.88
N TYR A 226 7.13 -14.80 5.31
CA TYR A 226 6.55 -13.68 6.05
C TYR A 226 5.99 -12.59 5.13
N GLN A 227 6.37 -12.57 3.85
CA GLN A 227 6.06 -11.44 2.96
C GLN A 227 4.55 -11.16 2.83
N PRO A 228 3.65 -12.15 2.64
CA PRO A 228 2.22 -11.87 2.60
C PRO A 228 1.70 -11.20 3.89
N ALA A 229 2.13 -11.70 5.05
CA ALA A 229 1.75 -11.16 6.35
C ALA A 229 2.30 -9.75 6.57
N LEU A 230 3.56 -9.50 6.21
CA LEU A 230 4.21 -8.20 6.34
C LEU A 230 3.53 -7.13 5.48
N ARG A 231 3.15 -7.47 4.24
CA ARG A 231 2.46 -6.52 3.37
C ARG A 231 1.04 -6.21 3.84
N LEU A 232 0.28 -7.21 4.27
CA LEU A 232 -1.02 -6.98 4.91
C LEU A 232 -0.87 -6.13 6.18
N ALA A 233 0.15 -6.41 7.00
CA ALA A 233 0.44 -5.64 8.21
C ALA A 233 0.74 -4.17 7.90
N ARG A 234 1.51 -3.89 6.83
CA ARG A 234 1.75 -2.52 6.35
C ARG A 234 0.43 -1.80 6.03
N TRP A 235 -0.47 -2.43 5.28
CA TRP A 235 -1.76 -1.81 4.92
C TRP A 235 -2.68 -1.60 6.12
N VAL A 236 -2.71 -2.54 7.07
CA VAL A 236 -3.47 -2.38 8.32
C VAL A 236 -2.90 -1.22 9.16
N LEU A 237 -1.58 -1.12 9.28
CA LEU A 237 -0.93 -0.03 10.01
C LEU A 237 -1.15 1.32 9.33
N GLU A 238 -1.08 1.40 8.00
CA GLU A 238 -1.41 2.62 7.25
C GLU A 238 -2.87 3.02 7.46
N ALA A 239 -3.81 2.07 7.36
CA ALA A 239 -5.23 2.35 7.48
C ALA A 239 -5.64 2.83 8.88
N THR A 240 -4.98 2.33 9.94
CA THR A 240 -5.27 2.67 11.33
C THR A 240 -4.52 3.90 11.86
N SER A 241 -3.40 4.26 11.24
CA SER A 241 -2.60 5.43 11.65
C SER A 241 -3.04 6.74 11.00
N TRP A 242 -3.84 6.69 9.92
CA TRP A 242 -4.21 7.86 9.14
C TRP A 242 -4.82 9.01 9.97
N ALA A 243 -5.85 8.71 10.77
CA ALA A 243 -6.51 9.74 11.59
C ALA A 243 -5.53 10.43 12.57
N HIS A 244 -4.60 9.67 13.13
CA HIS A 244 -3.59 10.20 14.05
C HIS A 244 -2.54 11.05 13.31
N ALA A 245 -2.14 10.65 12.11
CA ALA A 245 -1.18 11.38 11.30
C ALA A 245 -1.69 12.75 10.84
N GLU A 246 -2.99 12.87 10.55
CA GLU A 246 -3.63 14.13 10.17
C GLU A 246 -4.08 14.98 11.38
N GLY A 247 -3.74 14.56 12.61
CA GLY A 247 -3.98 15.34 13.83
C GLY A 247 -5.43 15.32 14.34
N ALA A 248 -6.24 14.36 13.89
CA ALA A 248 -7.62 14.22 14.36
C ALA A 248 -7.64 13.75 15.82
N SER A 249 -8.32 14.50 16.70
CA SER A 249 -8.29 14.27 18.15
C SER A 249 -9.34 13.29 18.66
N SER A 250 -10.32 12.89 17.85
CA SER A 250 -11.42 12.04 18.31
C SER A 250 -12.05 11.24 17.16
N GLY A 251 -12.00 9.91 17.23
CA GLY A 251 -12.68 8.97 16.32
C GLY A 251 -11.81 7.76 15.97
N SER A 252 -12.40 6.57 15.88
CA SER A 252 -11.71 5.39 15.35
C SER A 252 -11.90 5.34 13.84
N ALA A 253 -10.81 5.32 13.08
CA ALA A 253 -10.83 5.30 11.63
C ALA A 253 -9.95 4.18 11.07
N PHE A 254 -10.48 3.49 10.08
CA PHE A 254 -9.76 2.54 9.24
C PHE A 254 -9.91 3.00 7.79
N LEU A 255 -8.90 3.69 7.26
CA LEU A 255 -8.98 4.37 5.96
C LEU A 255 -7.82 3.96 5.06
N LEU A 256 -8.13 3.14 4.05
CA LEU A 256 -7.17 2.57 3.12
C LEU A 256 -7.04 3.41 1.84
N ASN A 257 -5.81 3.66 1.41
CA ASN A 257 -5.53 4.25 0.11
C ASN A 257 -5.45 3.16 -0.97
N VAL A 258 -6.60 2.87 -1.61
CA VAL A 258 -6.67 1.83 -2.64
C VAL A 258 -5.93 2.21 -3.91
N ALA A 259 -5.87 3.51 -4.24
CA ALA A 259 -5.11 3.96 -5.40
C ALA A 259 -3.63 3.60 -5.27
N LYS A 260 -3.04 3.87 -4.09
CA LYS A 260 -1.66 3.47 -3.80
C LYS A 260 -1.47 1.95 -3.74
N MET A 261 -2.47 1.22 -3.26
CA MET A 261 -2.44 -0.26 -3.26
C MET A 261 -2.40 -0.82 -4.68
N TYR A 262 -3.21 -0.27 -5.58
CA TYR A 262 -3.22 -0.66 -6.99
C TYR A 262 -1.89 -0.31 -7.68
N GLU A 263 -1.36 0.90 -7.45
CA GLU A 263 -0.04 1.32 -7.93
C GLU A 263 1.07 0.36 -7.49
N ASP A 264 1.15 0.07 -6.18
CA ASP A 264 2.12 -0.84 -5.58
C ASP A 264 1.99 -2.27 -6.13
N PHE A 265 0.76 -2.73 -6.39
CA PHE A 265 0.50 -4.05 -6.96
C PHE A 265 0.98 -4.13 -8.40
N VAL A 266 0.53 -3.22 -9.27
CA VAL A 266 0.91 -3.19 -10.69
C VAL A 266 2.43 -3.06 -10.82
N GLY A 267 3.04 -2.13 -10.08
CA GLY A 267 4.48 -1.94 -10.08
C GLY A 267 5.26 -3.21 -9.73
N ARG A 268 4.81 -3.97 -8.72
CA ARG A 268 5.46 -5.24 -8.33
C ARG A 268 5.29 -6.34 -9.36
N VAL A 269 4.12 -6.47 -9.97
CA VAL A 269 3.93 -7.46 -11.05
C VAL A 269 4.82 -7.11 -12.23
N LEU A 270 4.91 -5.83 -12.61
CA LEU A 270 5.81 -5.38 -13.66
C LEU A 270 7.28 -5.61 -13.31
N GLN A 271 7.71 -5.35 -12.08
CA GLN A 271 9.06 -5.70 -11.60
C GLN A 271 9.33 -7.20 -11.78
N ALA A 272 8.45 -8.06 -11.26
CA ALA A 272 8.62 -9.51 -11.34
C ALA A 272 8.64 -10.03 -12.79
N THR A 273 7.91 -9.37 -13.69
CA THR A 273 7.80 -9.76 -15.10
C THR A 273 8.97 -9.26 -15.95
N LEU A 274 9.40 -8.01 -15.75
CA LEU A 274 10.31 -7.31 -16.66
C LEU A 274 11.78 -7.37 -16.20
N HIS A 275 12.06 -7.56 -14.91
CA HIS A 275 13.44 -7.74 -14.43
C HIS A 275 14.16 -8.93 -15.07
N PRO A 276 13.54 -10.13 -15.19
CA PRO A 276 14.17 -11.26 -15.89
C PRO A 276 14.52 -10.98 -17.35
N GLU A 277 13.78 -10.10 -18.01
CA GLU A 277 13.99 -9.67 -19.40
C GLU A 277 15.05 -8.56 -19.54
N GLY A 278 15.67 -8.15 -18.41
CA GLY A 278 16.74 -7.16 -18.37
C GLY A 278 16.26 -5.71 -18.37
N PHE A 279 15.02 -5.45 -17.95
CA PHE A 279 14.52 -4.09 -17.69
C PHE A 279 14.56 -3.79 -16.20
N ASP A 280 14.77 -2.52 -15.86
CA ASP A 280 14.66 -1.99 -14.52
C ASP A 280 13.34 -1.23 -14.38
N VAL A 281 12.55 -1.56 -13.36
CA VAL A 281 11.26 -0.92 -13.07
C VAL A 281 11.37 -0.13 -11.76
N ASP A 282 11.41 1.19 -11.88
CA ASP A 282 11.51 2.12 -10.75
C ASP A 282 10.12 2.66 -10.37
N LEU A 283 9.76 2.48 -9.09
CA LEU A 283 8.50 2.90 -8.48
C LEU A 283 8.67 4.09 -7.51
N GLN A 284 9.89 4.60 -7.37
CA GLN A 284 10.28 5.63 -6.39
C GLN A 284 10.79 6.92 -7.04
N MET A 285 10.81 6.99 -8.37
CA MET A 285 11.27 8.15 -9.12
C MET A 285 10.46 9.41 -8.75
N SER A 286 11.13 10.38 -8.12
CA SER A 286 10.48 11.63 -7.65
C SER A 286 11.30 12.90 -7.92
N ASP A 287 12.47 12.75 -8.51
CA ASP A 287 13.41 13.85 -8.77
C ASP A 287 13.26 14.51 -10.14
N TRP A 288 12.28 14.09 -10.94
CA TRP A 288 12.04 14.69 -12.25
C TRP A 288 11.46 16.10 -12.12
N ARG A 289 11.87 16.97 -13.04
CA ARG A 289 11.44 18.37 -13.12
C ARG A 289 11.05 18.67 -14.56
N LEU A 290 9.88 19.30 -14.75
CA LEU A 290 9.42 19.68 -16.08
C LEU A 290 10.07 20.99 -16.55
N ASP A 291 10.25 21.94 -15.63
CA ASP A 291 10.78 23.27 -15.91
C ASP A 291 12.27 23.38 -15.55
N THR A 292 12.94 24.34 -16.19
CA THR A 292 14.36 24.61 -15.98
C THR A 292 14.68 25.09 -14.55
N ASP A 293 13.74 25.80 -13.92
CA ASP A 293 13.90 26.30 -12.54
C ASP A 293 13.61 25.21 -11.48
N GLY A 294 13.15 24.03 -11.89
CA GLY A 294 12.84 22.92 -11.00
C GLY A 294 11.64 23.14 -10.08
N LYS A 295 10.73 24.07 -10.41
CA LYS A 295 9.54 24.39 -9.61
C LYS A 295 8.41 23.38 -9.82
N VAL A 296 8.32 22.80 -11.01
CA VAL A 296 7.31 21.83 -11.42
C VAL A 296 7.90 20.43 -11.30
N ARG A 297 7.65 19.80 -10.15
CA ARG A 297 8.07 18.42 -9.89
C ARG A 297 7.18 17.43 -10.63
N MET A 298 7.80 16.41 -11.20
CA MET A 298 7.14 15.27 -11.82
C MET A 298 7.43 14.01 -11.03
N ARG A 299 6.39 13.21 -10.79
CA ARG A 299 6.47 11.96 -10.06
C ARG A 299 5.60 10.92 -10.77
N PRO A 300 6.12 10.30 -11.84
CA PRO A 300 5.43 9.16 -12.43
C PRO A 300 5.40 7.99 -11.46
N ASP A 301 4.35 7.18 -11.54
CA ASP A 301 4.22 5.98 -10.71
C ASP A 301 5.23 4.90 -11.09
N ILE A 302 5.49 4.73 -12.39
CA ILE A 302 6.30 3.63 -12.92
C ILE A 302 7.21 4.15 -14.04
N VAL A 303 8.52 3.97 -13.88
CA VAL A 303 9.52 4.25 -14.92
C VAL A 303 10.20 2.94 -15.30
N ILE A 304 10.14 2.59 -16.58
CA ILE A 304 10.77 1.38 -17.11
C ILE A 304 12.00 1.80 -17.90
N SER A 305 13.16 1.26 -17.53
CA SER A 305 14.44 1.57 -18.15
C SER A 305 15.21 0.31 -18.51
N ARG A 306 16.22 0.46 -19.37
CA ARG A 306 17.14 -0.62 -19.73
C ARG A 306 18.53 -0.04 -19.95
N GLY A 307 19.52 -0.55 -19.21
CA GLY A 307 20.89 -0.04 -19.29
C GLY A 307 20.99 1.46 -19.00
N GLY A 308 20.21 1.95 -18.03
CA GLY A 308 20.18 3.37 -17.63
C GLY A 308 19.40 4.30 -18.56
N ARG A 309 18.83 3.80 -19.67
CA ARG A 309 17.98 4.58 -20.58
C ARG A 309 16.50 4.32 -20.29
N VAL A 310 15.73 5.38 -20.09
CA VAL A 310 14.25 5.27 -19.98
C VAL A 310 13.66 4.80 -21.30
N ILE A 311 12.88 3.72 -21.23
CA ILE A 311 12.20 3.09 -22.36
C ILE A 311 10.77 3.63 -22.45
N THR A 312 10.05 3.63 -21.33
CA THR A 312 8.69 4.14 -21.23
C THR A 312 8.39 4.57 -19.80
N VAL A 313 7.27 5.28 -19.65
CA VAL A 313 6.71 5.70 -18.37
C VAL A 313 5.26 5.22 -18.33
N ALA A 314 4.82 4.74 -17.17
CA ALA A 314 3.44 4.38 -16.93
C ALA A 314 2.93 5.05 -15.65
N ASP A 315 1.66 5.44 -15.67
CA ASP A 315 0.99 6.06 -14.53
C ASP A 315 -0.33 5.32 -14.27
N THR A 316 -0.56 4.96 -13.01
CA THR A 316 -1.70 4.15 -12.60
C THR A 316 -2.86 5.03 -12.16
N LYS A 317 -4.07 4.69 -12.62
CA LYS A 317 -5.27 5.48 -12.35
C LYS A 317 -6.33 4.58 -11.73
N TYR A 318 -6.52 4.72 -10.43
CA TYR A 318 -7.60 4.05 -9.70
C TYR A 318 -8.94 4.78 -9.90
N LYS A 319 -9.44 4.74 -11.14
CA LYS A 319 -10.76 5.24 -11.54
C LYS A 319 -11.24 4.50 -12.78
N VAL A 320 -12.54 4.22 -12.82
CA VAL A 320 -13.21 3.64 -13.98
C VAL A 320 -13.27 4.66 -15.10
N TRP A 321 -13.19 4.20 -16.35
CA TRP A 321 -13.42 5.01 -17.55
C TRP A 321 -14.66 5.92 -17.43
N GLY A 322 -14.59 7.11 -18.02
CA GLY A 322 -15.64 8.12 -17.92
C GLY A 322 -17.00 7.63 -18.44
N GLU A 323 -18.07 8.03 -17.74
CA GLU A 323 -19.47 7.70 -18.02
C GLU A 323 -20.03 8.37 -19.29
N SER A 324 -19.29 9.28 -19.91
CA SER A 324 -19.77 10.15 -20.99
C SER A 324 -19.44 9.69 -22.41
N ASP A 325 -18.39 8.87 -22.61
CA ASP A 325 -17.95 8.38 -23.94
C ASP A 325 -16.85 7.28 -23.88
N GLY A 326 -16.48 6.84 -22.67
CA GLY A 326 -15.38 5.90 -22.43
C GLY A 326 -13.97 6.48 -22.64
N SER A 327 -13.79 7.80 -22.73
CA SER A 327 -12.46 8.42 -22.84
C SER A 327 -11.82 8.69 -21.45
N PRO A 328 -10.49 8.54 -21.31
CA PRO A 328 -9.72 9.13 -20.22
C PRO A 328 -10.01 10.62 -20.04
N PRO A 329 -10.06 11.12 -18.79
CA PRO A 329 -10.07 12.56 -18.54
C PRO A 329 -8.88 13.27 -19.19
N ASN A 330 -9.13 14.40 -19.86
CA ASN A 330 -8.08 15.17 -20.53
C ASN A 330 -6.89 15.52 -19.62
N VAL A 331 -7.14 15.75 -18.33
CA VAL A 331 -6.10 16.05 -17.34
C VAL A 331 -5.05 14.93 -17.23
N ASP A 332 -5.46 13.66 -17.35
CA ASP A 332 -4.53 12.53 -17.27
C ASP A 332 -3.69 12.43 -18.55
N VAL A 333 -4.29 12.75 -19.70
CA VAL A 333 -3.57 12.81 -20.99
C VAL A 333 -2.53 13.92 -20.97
N TYR A 334 -2.86 15.10 -20.43
CA TYR A 334 -1.91 16.21 -20.27
C TYR A 334 -0.76 15.85 -19.33
N GLN A 335 -1.06 15.18 -18.22
CA GLN A 335 -0.03 14.69 -17.28
C GLN A 335 0.90 13.67 -17.94
N ALA A 336 0.33 12.68 -18.65
CA ALA A 336 1.11 11.67 -19.36
C ALA A 336 2.03 12.29 -20.43
N LEU A 337 1.52 13.26 -21.19
CA LEU A 337 2.32 14.01 -22.15
C LEU A 337 3.50 14.71 -21.47
N ALA A 338 3.28 15.33 -20.30
CA ALA A 338 4.34 16.00 -19.55
C ALA A 338 5.42 14.99 -19.09
N TYR A 339 5.04 13.78 -18.68
CA TYR A 339 6.01 12.71 -18.40
C TYR A 339 6.79 12.29 -19.63
N ALA A 340 6.12 12.11 -20.77
CA ALA A 340 6.77 11.71 -22.01
C ALA A 340 7.83 12.72 -22.46
N VAL A 341 7.49 14.02 -22.39
CA VAL A 341 8.41 15.12 -22.70
C VAL A 341 9.58 15.14 -21.72
N THR A 342 9.32 15.01 -20.41
CA THR A 342 10.36 15.02 -19.37
C THR A 342 11.32 13.84 -19.52
N ALA A 343 10.80 12.66 -19.86
CA ALA A 343 11.59 11.44 -20.05
C ALA A 343 12.26 11.32 -21.43
N GLY A 344 11.84 12.13 -22.41
CA GLY A 344 12.29 12.02 -23.80
C GLY A 344 11.80 10.76 -24.51
N VAL A 345 10.62 10.24 -24.14
CA VAL A 345 10.04 9.03 -24.74
C VAL A 345 8.92 9.38 -25.73
N ARG A 346 8.72 8.51 -26.73
CA ARG A 346 7.66 8.70 -27.75
C ARG A 346 6.32 8.07 -27.36
N GLU A 347 6.32 7.16 -26.40
CA GLU A 347 5.13 6.48 -25.92
C GLU A 347 5.10 6.52 -24.39
N VAL A 348 3.91 6.72 -23.83
CA VAL A 348 3.64 6.76 -22.38
C VAL A 348 2.30 6.10 -22.13
N HIS A 349 2.15 5.47 -20.97
CA HIS A 349 1.00 4.62 -20.68
C HIS A 349 0.21 5.10 -19.45
N LEU A 350 -1.12 5.00 -19.55
CA LEU A 350 -2.04 5.21 -18.44
C LEU A 350 -2.73 3.89 -18.13
N LEU A 351 -2.68 3.43 -16.88
CA LEU A 351 -3.17 2.10 -16.48
C LEU A 351 -4.41 2.26 -15.59
N TYR A 352 -5.60 2.19 -16.17
CA TYR A 352 -6.86 2.42 -15.46
C TYR A 352 -7.42 1.15 -14.85
N VAL A 353 -7.97 1.26 -13.64
CA VAL A 353 -8.89 0.24 -13.11
C VAL A 353 -10.23 0.34 -13.84
N SER A 354 -10.47 -0.53 -14.80
CA SER A 354 -11.71 -0.54 -15.59
C SER A 354 -11.98 -1.94 -16.13
N GLY A 355 -13.23 -2.22 -16.50
CA GLY A 355 -13.59 -3.48 -17.16
C GLY A 355 -12.80 -3.70 -18.46
N ASP A 356 -12.77 -4.95 -18.93
CA ASP A 356 -12.00 -5.37 -20.10
C ASP A 356 -12.45 -4.65 -21.37
N VAL A 357 -11.68 -3.65 -21.79
CA VAL A 357 -11.89 -2.91 -23.02
C VAL A 357 -10.54 -2.57 -23.63
N GLY A 358 -10.45 -2.63 -24.97
CA GLY A 358 -9.20 -2.43 -25.70
C GLY A 358 -8.56 -1.05 -25.46
N PRO A 359 -7.22 -0.96 -25.58
CA PRO A 359 -6.50 0.27 -25.28
C PRO A 359 -6.86 1.40 -26.25
N ARG A 360 -6.89 2.63 -25.73
CA ARG A 360 -7.10 3.85 -26.55
C ARG A 360 -5.77 4.57 -26.76
N ARG A 361 -5.51 4.99 -28.00
CA ARG A 361 -4.27 5.68 -28.40
C ARG A 361 -4.57 7.13 -28.77
N TYR A 362 -3.78 8.04 -28.22
CA TYR A 362 -3.85 9.48 -28.46
C TYR A 362 -2.53 9.95 -29.05
N GLU A 363 -2.49 10.18 -30.36
CA GLU A 363 -1.34 10.74 -31.04
C GLU A 363 -1.34 12.27 -30.90
N ILE A 364 -0.36 12.80 -30.19
CA ILE A 364 -0.21 14.22 -29.94
C ILE A 364 0.55 14.85 -31.10
N ALA A 365 -0.17 15.42 -32.05
CA ALA A 365 0.37 15.97 -33.29
C ALA A 365 1.54 16.95 -33.09
N ALA A 366 1.51 17.76 -32.02
CA ALA A 366 2.52 18.77 -31.75
C ALA A 366 3.90 18.18 -31.36
N THR A 367 3.93 16.99 -30.76
CA THR A 367 5.17 16.37 -30.24
C THR A 367 5.50 15.03 -30.90
N GLY A 368 4.55 14.44 -31.63
CA GLY A 368 4.65 13.07 -32.13
C GLY A 368 4.62 12.01 -31.02
N THR A 369 4.22 12.40 -29.80
CA THR A 369 4.10 11.50 -28.65
C THR A 369 2.78 10.76 -28.72
N THR A 370 2.76 9.48 -28.37
CA THR A 370 1.54 8.70 -28.20
C THR A 370 1.27 8.47 -26.71
N VAL A 371 0.09 8.86 -26.25
CA VAL A 371 -0.43 8.44 -24.94
C VAL A 371 -1.33 7.22 -25.15
N VAL A 372 -1.06 6.13 -24.46
CA VAL A 372 -1.85 4.89 -24.55
C VAL A 372 -2.56 4.65 -23.22
N ALA A 373 -3.89 4.68 -23.24
CA ALA A 373 -4.69 4.36 -22.07
C ALA A 373 -5.15 2.91 -22.13
N HIS A 374 -4.75 2.14 -21.13
CA HIS A 374 -5.10 0.73 -20.95
C HIS A 374 -6.16 0.58 -19.87
N ALA A 375 -7.08 -0.36 -20.05
CA ALA A 375 -7.95 -0.84 -18.99
C ALA A 375 -7.33 -2.10 -18.37
N VAL A 376 -7.29 -2.14 -17.04
CA VAL A 376 -6.88 -3.28 -16.25
C VAL A 376 -8.10 -3.71 -15.45
N ASP A 377 -8.74 -4.80 -15.89
CA ASP A 377 -9.81 -5.41 -15.11
C ASP A 377 -9.22 -6.06 -13.86
N ILE A 378 -9.64 -5.56 -12.71
CA ILE A 378 -9.24 -6.07 -11.39
C ILE A 378 -10.30 -6.97 -10.75
N GLY A 379 -11.36 -7.29 -11.49
CA GLY A 379 -12.29 -8.36 -11.17
C GLY A 379 -11.69 -9.75 -11.40
N GLY A 380 -12.52 -10.77 -11.20
CA GLY A 380 -12.11 -12.17 -11.41
C GLY A 380 -11.32 -12.79 -10.27
N GLU A 381 -10.59 -13.86 -10.61
CA GLU A 381 -9.73 -14.63 -9.71
C GLU A 381 -8.33 -14.00 -9.62
N PRO A 382 -7.63 -14.16 -8.49
CA PRO A 382 -6.34 -13.50 -8.30
C PRO A 382 -5.25 -13.90 -9.31
N GLY A 383 -5.22 -15.16 -9.75
CA GLY A 383 -4.29 -15.61 -10.79
C GLY A 383 -4.51 -14.89 -12.13
N ALA A 384 -5.77 -14.70 -12.52
CA ALA A 384 -6.11 -13.96 -13.74
C ALA A 384 -5.68 -12.49 -13.67
N LEU A 385 -5.77 -11.86 -12.48
CA LEU A 385 -5.32 -10.49 -12.28
C LEU A 385 -3.81 -10.34 -12.51
N VAL A 386 -2.99 -11.28 -12.02
CA VAL A 386 -1.54 -11.27 -12.27
C VAL A 386 -1.26 -11.41 -13.76
N SER A 387 -1.86 -12.40 -14.42
CA SER A 387 -1.64 -12.66 -15.85
C SER A 387 -1.95 -11.44 -16.72
N ARG A 388 -3.06 -10.72 -16.45
CA ARG A 388 -3.41 -9.48 -17.18
C ARG A 388 -2.34 -8.40 -17.05
N VAL A 389 -1.79 -8.20 -15.85
CA VAL A 389 -0.74 -7.21 -15.64
C VAL A 389 0.59 -7.66 -16.26
N MET A 390 0.88 -8.96 -16.29
CA MET A 390 2.05 -9.50 -17.01
C MET A 390 1.94 -9.27 -18.52
N GLU A 391 0.79 -9.59 -19.11
CA GLU A 391 0.50 -9.37 -20.54
C GLU A 391 0.58 -7.88 -20.89
N LEU A 392 0.01 -7.02 -20.03
CA LEU A 392 0.15 -5.58 -20.14
C LEU A 392 1.62 -5.18 -20.13
N GLY A 393 2.42 -5.68 -19.17
CA GLY A 393 3.86 -5.40 -19.07
C GLY A 393 4.63 -5.69 -20.35
N ALA A 394 4.35 -6.82 -21.00
CA ALA A 394 4.94 -7.17 -22.29
C ALA A 394 4.57 -6.17 -23.40
N SER A 395 3.39 -5.54 -23.33
CA SER A 395 2.97 -4.50 -24.28
C SER A 395 3.59 -3.12 -24.02
N LEU A 396 4.12 -2.86 -22.82
CA LEU A 396 4.72 -1.56 -22.45
C LEU A 396 6.15 -1.39 -23.00
N VAL A 397 6.83 -2.50 -23.28
CA VAL A 397 8.22 -2.49 -23.75
C VAL A 397 8.30 -2.96 -25.21
N PRO A 398 9.25 -2.43 -26.00
CA PRO A 398 9.52 -2.98 -27.33
C PRO A 398 9.89 -4.46 -27.23
N ALA A 399 9.38 -5.28 -28.15
CA ALA A 399 9.76 -6.69 -28.25
C ALA A 399 11.30 -6.82 -28.26
N VAL A 400 11.83 -7.74 -27.46
CA VAL A 400 13.27 -7.99 -27.39
C VAL A 400 13.75 -8.51 -28.75
N VAL A 401 14.27 -7.62 -29.59
CA VAL A 401 15.13 -8.03 -30.70
C VAL A 401 16.48 -8.32 -30.06
N LEU A 402 16.76 -9.59 -29.77
CA LEU A 402 18.13 -10.02 -29.54
C LEU A 402 18.94 -9.56 -30.76
N PRO A 403 20.08 -8.84 -30.58
CA PRO A 403 20.92 -8.51 -31.71
C PRO A 403 21.32 -9.82 -32.43
N PRO A 404 21.15 -9.92 -33.76
CA PRO A 404 21.60 -11.09 -34.48
C PRO A 404 23.13 -11.13 -34.41
N GLY A 405 23.70 -12.02 -33.59
CA GLY A 405 25.14 -12.24 -33.61
C GLY A 405 25.85 -12.54 -32.28
N VAL A 406 25.26 -13.31 -31.36
CA VAL A 406 26.07 -14.09 -30.42
C VAL A 406 25.76 -15.56 -30.64
N GLY A 407 26.42 -16.12 -31.66
CA GLY A 407 26.51 -17.56 -31.83
C GLY A 407 27.26 -18.13 -30.63
N ILE A 408 26.59 -18.99 -29.87
CA ILE A 408 27.25 -19.92 -28.98
C ILE A 408 27.74 -21.04 -29.89
N ASP A 409 29.02 -20.98 -30.25
CA ASP A 409 29.71 -22.13 -30.83
C ASP A 409 30.20 -23.00 -29.66
N ARG A 410 29.49 -24.12 -29.48
CA ARG A 410 29.76 -25.32 -28.66
C ARG A 410 29.90 -25.22 -27.15
#